data_AF-A0AAE9EML6-F1
#
_entry.id   AF-A0AAE9EML6-F1
#
_cell.length_a   1.000
_cell.length_b   1.000
_cell.length_c   1.000
_cell.angle_alpha   90.00
_cell.angle_beta   90.00
_cell.angle_gamma   90.00
#
_symmetry.space_group_name_H-M   'P 1'
#
loop_
_entity.id
_entity.type
_entity.pdbx_description
1 polymer ?
#
loop_
_entity_poly.entity_id
_entity_poly.type
_entity_poly.pdbx_seq_one_letter_code
_entity_poly.pdbx_strand_id
1 'polypeptide(L)'
;MGQTLRKRRNERILKKVEEEESLFRIIAISNLTKNTHQIVKKRKLCVYDFEITFEPGGKHTLCMTYIGERFTFNLRPAERFEDRWRFRIHKDDRQICDYYYNSFCNNHIDLIIRHLMNLFDIAHIETVKFHDPEGDIQNLCNISEIVNSTGMVISKPTVTKEELDLIKLKFHRLNFMNFVTTAPAGYEGFPLAYKTAVIQNDTMLSWAHLSYSQSTYIKVHGSNVTSSGLNQFLKSWIRDRAPKNLEVMVFEDFIGTKEEIFKGIKTSTDNLKLTGSFRKDQVFGSEFWKRAGSVYIERDDYLYATISFQFGRTVIFAVWTYEKLFGED
;
A
#
# COMPACT_ATOMS: atom_id res chain seq x y z
N MET A 1 3.13 30.36 -44.49
CA MET A 1 4.45 29.81 -44.08
C MET A 1 4.54 29.46 -42.58
N GLY A 2 4.00 30.28 -41.67
CA GLY A 2 4.07 30.03 -40.20
C GLY A 2 3.27 28.82 -39.67
N GLN A 3 2.15 28.45 -40.29
CA GLN A 3 1.35 27.29 -39.84
C GLN A 3 2.06 25.94 -40.09
N THR A 4 2.74 25.79 -41.23
CA THR A 4 3.49 24.58 -41.60
C THR A 4 4.71 24.35 -40.70
N LEU A 5 5.41 25.42 -40.32
CA LEU A 5 6.55 25.36 -39.39
C LEU A 5 6.10 24.99 -37.97
N ARG A 6 4.96 25.52 -37.51
CA ARG A 6 4.38 25.17 -36.21
C ARG A 6 3.93 23.70 -36.14
N LYS A 7 3.33 23.18 -37.22
CA LYS A 7 2.92 21.78 -37.32
C LYS A 7 4.14 20.84 -37.26
N ARG A 8 5.18 21.08 -38.07
CA ARG A 8 6.43 20.31 -38.05
C ARG A 8 7.14 20.34 -36.70
N ARG A 9 7.13 21.49 -36.01
CA ARG A 9 7.69 21.62 -34.65
C ARG A 9 6.92 20.75 -33.65
N ASN A 10 5.59 20.77 -33.70
CA ASN A 10 4.76 19.95 -32.82
C ASN A 10 4.98 18.45 -33.06
N GLU A 11 5.07 18.02 -34.32
CA GLU A 11 5.36 16.63 -34.70
C GLU A 11 6.72 16.16 -34.16
N ARG A 12 7.76 16.99 -34.23
CA ARG A 12 9.09 16.67 -33.67
C ARG A 12 9.06 16.54 -32.15
N ILE A 13 8.32 17.41 -31.46
CA ILE A 13 8.19 17.36 -30.00
C ILE A 13 7.40 16.12 -29.59
N LEU A 14 6.33 15.79 -30.32
CA LEU A 14 5.55 14.58 -30.09
C LEU A 14 6.43 13.33 -30.21
N LYS A 15 7.16 13.19 -31.32
CA LYS A 15 8.08 12.08 -31.53
C LYS A 15 9.12 11.97 -30.41
N LYS A 16 9.67 13.11 -29.97
CA LYS A 16 10.61 13.14 -28.85
C LYS A 16 9.98 12.66 -27.54
N VAL A 17 8.73 12.99 -27.25
CA VAL A 17 8.03 12.52 -26.05
C VAL A 17 7.72 11.02 -26.14
N GLU A 18 7.39 10.51 -27.33
CA GLU A 18 7.08 9.10 -27.55
C GLU A 18 8.30 8.18 -27.43
N GLU A 19 9.47 8.66 -27.84
CA GLU A 19 10.74 7.91 -27.76
C GLU A 19 11.47 8.12 -26.42
N GLU A 20 10.97 8.99 -25.53
CA GLU A 20 11.64 9.30 -24.28
C GLU A 20 11.21 8.36 -23.16
N GLU A 21 12.18 7.63 -22.61
CA GLU A 21 11.99 6.73 -21.48
C GLU A 21 12.18 7.44 -20.14
N SER A 22 12.84 8.61 -20.11
CA SER A 22 13.02 9.39 -18.90
C SER A 22 11.79 10.26 -18.59
N LEU A 23 11.06 9.90 -17.54
CA LEU A 23 9.92 10.69 -17.04
C LEU A 23 10.33 12.14 -16.75
N PHE A 24 11.51 12.36 -16.17
CA PHE A 24 12.03 13.72 -15.92
C PHE A 24 12.18 14.53 -17.20
N ARG A 25 12.73 13.95 -18.27
CA ARG A 25 12.88 14.68 -19.54
C ARG A 25 11.53 15.02 -20.17
N ILE A 26 10.54 14.16 -20.03
CA ILE A 26 9.16 14.43 -20.45
C ILE A 26 8.60 15.66 -19.70
N ILE A 27 8.81 15.73 -18.37
CA ILE A 27 8.40 16.87 -17.54
C ILE A 27 9.15 18.15 -17.94
N ALA A 28 10.44 18.06 -18.30
CA ALA A 28 11.19 19.23 -18.80
C ALA A 28 10.55 19.76 -20.07
N ILE A 29 10.20 18.86 -21.00
CA ILE A 29 9.55 19.23 -22.25
C ILE A 29 8.19 19.87 -21.97
N SER A 30 7.39 19.34 -21.04
CA SER A 30 6.08 19.93 -20.69
C SER A 30 6.23 21.34 -20.12
N ASN A 31 7.31 21.64 -19.41
CA ASN A 31 7.53 22.93 -18.76
C ASN A 31 8.06 24.03 -19.70
N LEU A 32 8.41 23.71 -20.95
CA LEU A 32 8.92 24.71 -21.90
C LEU A 32 7.87 25.74 -22.34
N THR A 33 6.64 25.31 -22.62
CA THR A 33 5.55 26.18 -23.12
C THR A 33 4.17 25.60 -22.80
N LYS A 34 3.12 26.44 -22.83
CA LYS A 34 1.72 25.96 -22.75
C LYS A 34 1.39 24.91 -23.83
N ASN A 35 1.97 25.04 -25.03
CA ASN A 35 1.72 24.12 -26.13
C ASN A 35 2.37 22.74 -25.89
N THR A 36 3.60 22.70 -25.38
CA THR A 36 4.27 21.43 -25.04
C THR A 36 3.62 20.73 -23.85
N HIS A 37 3.16 21.49 -22.85
CA HIS A 37 2.33 20.94 -21.76
C HIS A 37 1.09 20.22 -22.29
N GLN A 38 0.34 20.85 -23.20
CA GLN A 38 -0.85 20.23 -23.80
C GLN A 38 -0.53 19.02 -24.67
N ILE A 39 0.64 18.99 -25.34
CA ILE A 39 1.10 17.82 -26.10
C ILE A 39 1.34 16.63 -25.16
N VAL A 40 2.10 16.82 -24.08
CA VAL A 40 2.38 15.76 -23.10
C VAL A 40 1.09 15.27 -22.45
N LYS A 41 0.24 16.20 -21.96
CA LYS A 41 -1.03 15.84 -21.31
C LYS A 41 -1.95 15.02 -22.22
N LYS A 42 -2.07 15.39 -23.50
CA LYS A 42 -2.91 14.65 -24.47
C LYS A 42 -2.38 13.24 -24.76
N ARG A 43 -1.11 12.95 -24.46
CA ARG A 43 -0.54 11.64 -24.76
C ARG A 43 -1.04 10.55 -23.83
N LYS A 44 -1.54 10.90 -22.63
CA LYS A 44 -2.01 9.94 -21.62
C LYS A 44 -0.97 8.85 -21.36
N LEU A 45 0.23 9.28 -21.00
CA LEU A 45 1.33 8.38 -20.65
C LEU A 45 0.90 7.51 -19.47
N CYS A 46 1.23 6.22 -19.52
CA CYS A 46 0.92 5.27 -18.45
C CYS A 46 1.87 5.49 -17.27
N VAL A 47 1.51 6.42 -16.40
CA VAL A 47 2.22 6.70 -15.15
C VAL A 47 1.32 6.29 -13.99
N TYR A 48 1.85 5.50 -13.07
CA TYR A 48 1.11 4.87 -11.97
C TYR A 48 2.00 4.80 -10.71
N ASP A 49 1.52 4.20 -9.63
CA ASP A 49 2.22 4.12 -8.33
C ASP A 49 2.66 5.50 -7.80
N PHE A 50 1.76 6.48 -7.86
CA PHE A 50 2.12 7.81 -7.36
C PHE A 50 2.16 7.81 -5.82
N GLU A 51 3.36 7.93 -5.26
CA GLU A 51 3.61 7.89 -3.82
C GLU A 51 4.24 9.19 -3.32
N ILE A 52 3.94 9.53 -2.07
CA ILE A 52 4.62 10.61 -1.33
C ILE A 52 5.16 10.07 -0.01
N THR A 53 6.42 10.41 0.30
CA THR A 53 7.07 10.08 1.56
C THR A 53 7.50 11.34 2.29
N PHE A 54 7.01 11.50 3.52
CA PHE A 54 7.40 12.56 4.43
C PHE A 54 8.60 12.11 5.25
N GLU A 55 9.79 12.50 4.78
CA GLU A 55 11.07 12.20 5.42
C GLU A 55 11.51 13.25 6.46
N PRO A 56 12.37 12.87 7.42
CA PRO A 56 12.93 13.77 8.42
C PRO A 56 13.59 15.03 7.84
N GLY A 57 13.36 16.15 8.52
CA GLY A 57 14.02 17.43 8.19
C GLY A 57 13.55 18.04 6.87
N GLY A 58 12.31 17.79 6.47
CA GLY A 58 11.70 18.38 5.27
C GLY A 58 12.18 17.78 3.95
N LYS A 59 12.92 16.66 3.98
CA LYS A 59 13.51 16.00 2.80
C LYS A 59 12.53 15.09 2.07
N HIS A 60 11.30 15.57 1.92
CA HIS A 60 10.21 14.76 1.39
C HIS A 60 10.49 14.29 -0.04
N THR A 61 9.97 13.12 -0.39
CA THR A 61 10.15 12.54 -1.72
C THR A 61 8.80 12.23 -2.37
N LEU A 62 8.76 12.35 -3.69
CA LEU A 62 7.67 11.83 -4.52
C LEU A 62 8.22 10.70 -5.39
N CYS A 63 7.43 9.66 -5.60
CA CYS A 63 7.82 8.57 -6.50
C CYS A 63 6.68 8.25 -7.47
N MET A 64 7.02 7.91 -8.71
CA MET A 64 6.07 7.51 -9.74
C MET A 64 6.70 6.42 -10.62
N THR A 65 5.91 5.46 -11.07
CA THR A 65 6.36 4.41 -11.99
C THR A 65 5.97 4.75 -13.43
N TYR A 66 6.92 4.63 -14.36
CA TYR A 66 6.72 4.84 -15.79
C TYR A 66 7.52 3.79 -16.58
N ILE A 67 6.85 3.07 -17.49
CA ILE A 67 7.46 1.96 -18.27
C ILE A 67 8.16 0.94 -17.35
N GLY A 68 7.52 0.60 -16.22
CA GLY A 68 8.07 -0.35 -15.25
C GLY A 68 9.24 0.16 -14.39
N GLU A 69 9.73 1.38 -14.64
CA GLU A 69 10.83 1.98 -13.89
C GLU A 69 10.31 3.02 -12.88
N ARG A 70 10.88 3.02 -11.67
CA ARG A 70 10.49 3.93 -10.58
C ARG A 70 11.33 5.20 -10.61
N PHE A 71 10.68 6.36 -10.74
CA PHE A 71 11.32 7.67 -10.72
C PHE A 71 11.09 8.37 -9.38
N THR A 72 12.16 8.85 -8.76
CA THR A 72 12.16 9.51 -7.44
C THR A 72 12.50 10.99 -7.56
N PHE A 73 11.64 11.84 -7.00
CA PHE A 73 11.81 13.29 -6.92
C PHE A 73 12.11 13.67 -5.48
N ASN A 74 13.33 14.10 -5.20
CA ASN A 74 13.70 14.69 -3.92
C ASN A 74 13.22 16.14 -3.89
N LEU A 75 12.23 16.44 -3.05
CA LEU A 75 11.70 17.81 -2.95
C LEU A 75 12.70 18.66 -2.16
N ARG A 76 13.21 19.72 -2.80
CA ARG A 76 14.16 20.64 -2.16
C ARG A 76 13.66 22.08 -2.20
N PRO A 77 13.84 22.87 -1.14
CA PRO A 77 13.58 24.30 -1.21
C PRO A 77 14.56 24.94 -2.21
N ALA A 78 14.05 25.79 -3.09
CA ALA A 78 14.89 26.58 -3.98
C ALA A 78 15.56 27.71 -3.18
N GLU A 79 16.89 27.76 -3.16
CA GLU A 79 17.66 28.86 -2.56
C GLU A 79 17.52 30.15 -3.38
N ARG A 80 17.32 30.01 -4.69
CA ARG A 80 17.19 31.13 -5.63
C ARG A 80 15.84 31.08 -6.33
N PHE A 81 15.25 32.25 -6.55
CA PHE A 81 13.97 32.40 -7.25
C PHE A 81 13.95 31.77 -8.65
N GLU A 82 15.09 31.78 -9.33
CA GLU A 82 15.30 31.24 -10.68
C GLU A 82 15.32 29.70 -10.74
N ASP A 83 15.62 29.03 -9.62
CA ASP A 83 15.69 27.57 -9.57
C ASP A 83 14.34 26.91 -9.26
N ARG A 84 13.32 27.70 -8.95
CA ARG A 84 11.98 27.18 -8.66
C ARG A 84 11.40 26.44 -9.85
N TRP A 85 10.76 25.30 -9.57
CA TRP A 85 10.14 24.38 -10.53
C TRP A 85 11.13 23.75 -11.53
N ARG A 86 12.43 23.88 -11.26
CA ARG A 86 13.46 23.14 -11.99
C ARG A 86 13.69 21.81 -11.29
N PHE A 87 14.14 20.84 -12.07
CA PHE A 87 14.67 19.61 -11.53
C PHE A 87 16.07 19.36 -12.07
N ARG A 88 16.92 18.78 -11.23
CA ARG A 88 18.28 18.37 -11.57
C ARG A 88 18.36 16.86 -11.47
N ILE A 89 18.47 16.20 -12.62
CA ILE A 89 18.65 14.75 -12.70
C ILE A 89 20.03 14.42 -12.15
N HIS A 90 20.12 13.44 -11.25
CA HIS A 90 21.39 13.00 -10.68
C HIS A 90 22.26 12.37 -11.77
N LYS A 91 23.58 12.56 -11.68
CA LYS A 91 24.51 12.05 -12.70
C LYS A 91 24.68 10.53 -12.62
N ASP A 92 24.66 10.02 -11.39
CA ASP A 92 24.92 8.62 -11.07
C ASP A 92 23.66 7.76 -11.18
N ASP A 93 22.47 8.38 -11.08
CA ASP A 93 21.18 7.72 -11.21
C ASP A 93 20.18 8.58 -11.99
N ARG A 94 19.79 8.10 -13.17
CA ARG A 94 18.84 8.80 -14.06
C ARG A 94 17.39 8.70 -13.61
N GLN A 95 17.11 7.87 -12.61
CA GLN A 95 15.80 7.68 -12.00
C GLN A 95 15.61 8.57 -10.76
N ILE A 96 16.64 9.31 -10.34
CA ILE A 96 16.55 10.26 -9.23
C ILE A 96 16.76 11.69 -9.73
N CYS A 97 15.94 12.62 -9.24
CA CYS A 97 16.16 14.04 -9.44
C CYS A 97 15.91 14.84 -8.16
N ASP A 98 16.56 16.00 -8.05
CA ASP A 98 16.16 17.02 -7.09
C ASP A 98 15.15 17.94 -7.76
N TYR A 99 13.96 18.09 -7.19
CA TYR A 99 12.90 18.98 -7.65
C TYR A 99 12.81 20.20 -6.72
N TYR A 100 13.14 21.38 -7.24
CA TYR A 100 13.26 22.58 -6.44
C TYR A 100 11.93 23.34 -6.36
N TYR A 101 11.38 23.50 -5.16
CA TYR A 101 10.10 24.16 -4.92
C TYR A 101 10.25 25.57 -4.33
N ASN A 102 9.20 26.38 -4.44
CA ASN A 102 9.18 27.72 -3.86
C ASN A 102 9.00 27.66 -2.34
N SER A 103 10.08 27.84 -1.57
CA SER A 103 10.03 27.85 -0.10
C SER A 103 9.20 29.00 0.48
N PHE A 104 8.96 30.06 -0.29
CA PHE A 104 8.10 31.18 0.11
C PHE A 104 6.60 30.89 -0.02
N CYS A 105 6.21 29.69 -0.47
CA CYS A 105 4.82 29.25 -0.55
C CYS A 105 4.52 28.14 0.45
N ASN A 106 3.53 28.35 1.31
CA ASN A 106 3.14 27.38 2.34
C ASN A 106 2.49 26.09 1.77
N ASN A 107 2.04 26.11 0.51
CA ASN A 107 1.35 24.98 -0.14
C ASN A 107 2.17 24.34 -1.28
N HIS A 108 3.50 24.40 -1.21
CA HIS A 108 4.37 23.96 -2.31
C HIS A 108 4.20 22.47 -2.67
N ILE A 109 4.03 21.59 -1.67
CA ILE A 109 3.82 20.15 -1.90
C ILE A 109 2.52 19.91 -2.68
N ASP A 110 1.43 20.54 -2.25
CA ASP A 110 0.12 20.48 -2.90
C ASP A 110 0.19 20.90 -4.38
N LEU A 111 0.87 22.02 -4.67
CA LEU A 111 1.04 22.51 -6.04
C LEU A 111 1.82 21.54 -6.94
N ILE A 112 2.86 20.88 -6.41
CA ILE A 112 3.64 19.88 -7.16
C ILE A 112 2.79 18.65 -7.44
N ILE A 113 2.12 18.12 -6.42
CA ILE A 113 1.22 16.97 -6.54
C ILE A 113 0.16 17.23 -7.61
N ARG A 114 -0.57 18.35 -7.51
CA ARG A 114 -1.61 18.73 -8.47
C ARG A 114 -1.06 18.90 -9.88
N HIS A 115 0.12 19.49 -10.01
CA HIS A 115 0.76 19.65 -11.31
C HIS A 115 1.06 18.30 -11.98
N LEU A 116 1.69 17.38 -11.25
CA LEU A 116 2.04 16.05 -11.76
C LEU A 116 0.79 15.21 -12.06
N MET A 117 -0.18 15.21 -11.15
CA MET A 117 -1.46 14.50 -11.36
C MET A 117 -2.19 15.00 -12.60
N ASN A 118 -2.28 16.32 -12.78
CA ASN A 118 -2.93 16.92 -13.95
C ASN A 118 -2.15 16.66 -15.26
N LEU A 119 -0.82 16.61 -15.21
CA LEU A 119 0.01 16.35 -16.39
C LEU A 119 -0.15 14.91 -16.89
N PHE A 120 -0.24 13.95 -15.97
CA PHE A 120 -0.26 12.52 -16.28
C PHE A 120 -1.64 11.86 -16.14
N ASP A 121 -2.69 12.64 -15.87
CA ASP A 121 -4.07 12.15 -15.71
C ASP A 121 -4.22 11.14 -14.55
N ILE A 122 -3.49 11.37 -13.45
CA ILE A 122 -3.50 10.51 -12.27
C ILE A 122 -4.67 10.91 -11.37
N ALA A 123 -5.53 9.94 -11.04
CA ALA A 123 -6.77 10.20 -10.30
C ALA A 123 -6.57 10.44 -8.80
N HIS A 124 -5.57 9.80 -8.19
CA HIS A 124 -5.28 9.91 -6.75
C HIS A 124 -3.84 9.49 -6.46
N ILE A 125 -3.36 9.85 -5.28
CA ILE A 125 -2.11 9.32 -4.71
C ILE A 125 -2.37 7.89 -4.26
N GLU A 126 -1.53 6.95 -4.66
CA GLU A 126 -1.73 5.56 -4.27
C GLU A 126 -1.34 5.31 -2.82
N THR A 127 -0.16 5.79 -2.41
CA THR A 127 0.32 5.62 -1.02
C THR A 127 0.96 6.89 -0.47
N VAL A 128 0.59 7.26 0.76
CA VAL A 128 1.31 8.26 1.58
C VAL A 128 2.10 7.58 2.68
N LYS A 129 3.35 8.00 2.90
CA LYS A 129 4.24 7.43 3.92
C LYS A 129 4.69 8.51 4.90
N PHE A 130 4.47 8.27 6.18
CA PHE A 130 4.92 9.13 7.28
C PHE A 130 6.12 8.50 7.98
N HIS A 131 7.30 9.03 7.69
CA HIS A 131 8.58 8.56 8.23
C HIS A 131 9.22 9.58 9.17
N ASP A 132 8.92 10.87 9.00
CA ASP A 132 9.43 11.96 9.85
C ASP A 132 8.96 11.80 11.31
N PRO A 133 9.88 11.58 12.27
CA PRO A 133 9.55 11.47 13.69
C PRO A 133 8.84 12.68 14.26
N GLU A 134 9.23 13.89 13.81
CA GLU A 134 8.71 15.16 14.31
C GLU A 134 7.52 15.65 13.48
N GLY A 135 7.22 14.98 12.37
CA GLY A 135 6.14 15.36 11.46
C GLY A 135 4.77 15.06 12.04
N ASP A 136 4.02 16.11 12.39
CA ASP A 136 2.61 15.97 12.79
C ASP A 136 1.73 15.69 11.56
N ILE A 137 1.10 14.51 11.54
CA ILE A 137 0.22 14.08 10.45
C ILE A 137 -0.94 15.06 10.26
N GLN A 138 -1.40 15.72 11.34
CA GLN A 138 -2.51 16.67 11.26
C GLN A 138 -2.25 17.85 10.33
N ASN A 139 -1.00 18.31 10.26
CA ASN A 139 -0.61 19.40 9.37
C ASN A 139 -0.71 18.99 7.89
N LEU A 140 -0.45 17.71 7.60
CA LEU A 140 -0.41 17.16 6.25
C LEU A 140 -1.80 16.75 5.74
N CYS A 141 -2.73 16.43 6.65
CA CYS A 141 -4.13 16.17 6.33
C CYS A 141 -4.88 17.37 5.73
N ASN A 142 -4.29 18.57 5.71
CA ASN A 142 -4.87 19.74 5.06
C ASN A 142 -4.72 19.72 3.53
N ILE A 143 -3.93 18.80 2.97
CA ILE A 143 -3.76 18.64 1.53
C ILE A 143 -4.81 17.65 1.01
N SER A 144 -5.74 18.14 0.17
CA SER A 144 -6.88 17.35 -0.32
C SER A 144 -6.49 16.07 -1.07
N GLU A 145 -5.35 16.09 -1.74
CA GLU A 145 -4.83 14.99 -2.54
C GLU A 145 -4.27 13.88 -1.65
N ILE A 146 -3.72 14.25 -0.48
CA ILE A 146 -3.21 13.30 0.51
C ILE A 146 -4.36 12.55 1.15
N VAL A 147 -5.42 13.25 1.59
CA VAL A 147 -6.58 12.59 2.25
C VAL A 147 -7.37 11.68 1.32
N ASN A 148 -7.20 11.85 0.01
CA ASN A 148 -7.80 11.00 -1.02
C ASN A 148 -6.95 9.76 -1.38
N SER A 149 -5.86 9.52 -0.66
CA SER A 149 -5.00 8.36 -0.92
C SER A 149 -5.70 7.03 -0.61
N THR A 150 -5.25 5.97 -1.29
CA THR A 150 -5.77 4.61 -1.10
C THR A 150 -4.94 3.76 -0.16
N GLY A 151 -3.70 4.19 0.12
CA GLY A 151 -2.73 3.50 0.95
C GLY A 151 -1.99 4.44 1.88
N MET A 152 -1.60 3.92 3.04
CA MET A 152 -0.85 4.67 4.05
C MET A 152 0.20 3.78 4.71
N VAL A 153 1.38 4.34 4.94
CA VAL A 153 2.44 3.75 5.76
C VAL A 153 2.75 4.70 6.91
N ILE A 154 2.67 4.23 8.15
CA ILE A 154 3.06 5.01 9.34
C ILE A 154 4.25 4.29 9.97
N SER A 155 5.44 4.87 9.85
CA SER A 155 6.67 4.34 10.45
C SER A 155 7.47 5.35 11.24
N LYS A 156 6.89 6.52 11.52
CA LYS A 156 7.42 7.42 12.54
C LYS A 156 7.46 6.70 13.90
N PRO A 157 8.42 6.98 14.80
CA PRO A 157 8.61 6.21 16.03
C PRO A 157 7.42 6.24 17.00
N THR A 158 6.66 7.33 17.02
CA THR A 158 5.47 7.51 17.86
C THR A 158 4.35 8.11 17.02
N VAL A 159 3.10 7.74 17.32
CA VAL A 159 1.90 8.36 16.75
C VAL A 159 0.91 8.63 17.87
N THR A 160 0.21 9.76 17.83
CA THR A 160 -0.75 10.16 18.85
C THR A 160 -2.15 9.63 18.56
N LYS A 161 -3.04 9.61 19.57
CA LYS A 161 -4.44 9.19 19.38
C LYS A 161 -5.16 10.14 18.44
N GLU A 162 -4.86 11.43 18.58
CA GLU A 162 -5.42 12.53 17.80
C GLU A 162 -5.06 12.41 16.32
N GLU A 163 -3.81 12.05 16.00
CA GLU A 163 -3.40 11.75 14.62
C GLU A 163 -4.18 10.56 14.04
N LEU A 164 -4.33 9.47 14.81
CA LEU A 164 -5.06 8.28 14.37
C LEU A 164 -6.57 8.56 14.18
N ASP A 165 -7.18 9.32 15.08
CA ASP A 165 -8.59 9.70 14.96
C ASP A 165 -8.82 10.64 13.78
N LEU A 166 -7.89 11.55 13.51
CA LEU A 166 -7.96 12.40 12.33
C LEU A 166 -7.86 11.57 11.05
N ILE A 167 -7.01 10.54 11.01
CA ILE A 167 -6.91 9.64 9.86
C ILE A 167 -8.26 8.95 9.61
N LYS A 168 -8.88 8.37 10.65
CA LYS A 168 -10.22 7.77 10.54
C LYS A 168 -11.26 8.76 10.03
N LEU A 169 -11.18 10.00 10.48
CA LEU A 169 -12.15 11.04 10.14
C LEU A 169 -12.01 11.54 8.69
N LYS A 170 -10.78 11.59 8.14
CA LYS A 170 -10.49 12.28 6.87
C LYS A 170 -10.21 11.34 5.69
N PHE A 171 -9.63 10.16 5.93
CA PHE A 171 -9.15 9.28 4.85
C PHE A 171 -10.20 8.22 4.48
N HIS A 172 -11.26 8.64 3.81
CA HIS A 172 -12.38 7.75 3.47
C HIS A 172 -12.09 6.73 2.36
N ARG A 173 -11.00 6.92 1.59
CA ARG A 173 -10.60 6.02 0.48
C ARG A 173 -9.53 5.00 0.87
N LEU A 174 -9.08 5.05 2.12
CA LEU A 174 -7.95 4.26 2.58
C LEU A 174 -8.34 2.78 2.66
N ASN A 175 -7.68 1.96 1.85
CA ASN A 175 -7.87 0.51 1.82
C ASN A 175 -6.65 -0.23 2.36
N PHE A 176 -5.46 0.33 2.18
CA PHE A 176 -4.20 -0.25 2.62
C PHE A 176 -3.60 0.54 3.79
N MET A 177 -3.25 -0.17 4.86
CA MET A 177 -2.57 0.38 6.02
C MET A 177 -1.35 -0.49 6.35
N ASN A 178 -0.15 0.10 6.30
CA ASN A 178 1.06 -0.49 6.86
C ASN A 178 1.49 0.29 8.10
N PHE A 179 1.41 -0.37 9.25
CA PHE A 179 1.64 0.21 10.55
C PHE A 179 2.93 -0.36 11.14
N VAL A 180 3.98 0.45 11.14
CA VAL A 180 5.33 0.10 11.64
C VAL A 180 5.61 0.78 12.98
N THR A 181 4.74 1.69 13.41
CA THR A 181 4.82 2.38 14.70
C THR A 181 4.05 1.62 15.79
N THR A 182 4.46 1.74 17.05
CA THR A 182 3.72 1.17 18.18
C THR A 182 2.44 1.97 18.40
N ALA A 183 1.28 1.28 18.44
CA ALA A 183 0.01 1.94 18.66
C ALA A 183 -0.10 2.53 20.08
N PRO A 184 -0.75 3.70 20.25
CA PRO A 184 -1.19 4.17 21.56
C PRO A 184 -2.11 3.16 22.26
N ALA A 185 -2.10 3.16 23.60
CA ALA A 185 -2.98 2.30 24.39
C ALA A 185 -4.46 2.50 24.01
N GLY A 186 -5.14 1.40 23.66
CA GLY A 186 -6.52 1.37 23.18
C GLY A 186 -6.68 1.53 21.65
N TYR A 187 -5.58 1.69 20.91
CA TYR A 187 -5.56 1.83 19.45
C TYR A 187 -4.82 0.66 18.76
N GLU A 188 -4.57 -0.43 19.47
CA GLU A 188 -3.83 -1.60 18.97
C GLU A 188 -4.50 -2.21 17.74
N GLY A 189 -5.84 -2.20 17.70
CA GLY A 189 -6.63 -2.66 16.56
C GLY A 189 -6.78 -1.63 15.42
N PHE A 190 -6.18 -0.44 15.51
CA PHE A 190 -6.33 0.63 14.52
C PHE A 190 -6.09 0.16 13.06
N PRO A 191 -5.01 -0.58 12.75
CA PRO A 191 -4.74 -1.01 11.37
C PRO A 191 -5.80 -1.99 10.83
N LEU A 192 -6.49 -2.70 11.72
CA LEU A 192 -7.46 -3.75 11.38
C LEU A 192 -8.81 -3.19 10.93
N ALA A 193 -8.99 -1.87 10.92
CA ALA A 193 -10.16 -1.19 10.37
C ALA A 193 -10.10 -1.05 8.83
N TYR A 194 -8.96 -1.33 8.20
CA TYR A 194 -8.75 -1.17 6.77
C TYR A 194 -8.73 -2.53 6.06
N LYS A 195 -9.07 -2.55 4.76
CA LYS A 195 -9.17 -3.77 3.95
C LYS A 195 -7.90 -4.62 3.99
N THR A 196 -6.75 -4.00 3.82
CA THR A 196 -5.43 -4.63 3.87
C THR A 196 -4.62 -4.01 5.00
N ALA A 197 -4.32 -4.82 6.02
CA ALA A 197 -3.55 -4.40 7.18
C ALA A 197 -2.21 -5.12 7.22
N VAL A 198 -1.12 -4.36 7.34
CA VAL A 198 0.24 -4.87 7.61
C VAL A 198 0.71 -4.24 8.92
N ILE A 199 1.14 -5.06 9.86
CA ILE A 199 1.58 -4.63 11.19
C ILE A 199 3.01 -5.13 11.36
N GLN A 200 3.95 -4.20 11.50
CA GLN A 200 5.40 -4.49 11.53
C GLN A 200 6.07 -3.99 12.80
N ASN A 201 5.39 -4.12 13.93
CA ASN A 201 5.79 -3.56 15.21
C ASN A 201 5.29 -4.43 16.37
N ASP A 202 5.72 -4.09 17.59
CA ASP A 202 5.43 -4.86 18.80
C ASP A 202 4.04 -4.58 19.41
N THR A 203 3.10 -4.03 18.63
CA THR A 203 1.73 -3.73 19.09
C THR A 203 1.07 -5.00 19.60
N MET A 204 0.52 -4.91 20.80
CA MET A 204 -0.05 -6.06 21.48
C MET A 204 -1.46 -6.37 20.95
N LEU A 205 -1.55 -7.20 19.92
CA LEU A 205 -2.83 -7.68 19.39
C LEU A 205 -3.43 -8.75 20.31
N SER A 206 -4.74 -8.68 20.48
CA SER A 206 -5.54 -9.70 21.16
C SER A 206 -6.41 -10.44 20.13
N TRP A 207 -6.91 -11.61 20.50
CA TRP A 207 -7.88 -12.34 19.67
C TRP A 207 -9.15 -11.52 19.39
N ALA A 208 -9.52 -10.62 20.30
CA ALA A 208 -10.67 -9.74 20.14
C ALA A 208 -10.42 -8.74 19.00
N HIS A 209 -9.23 -8.15 18.90
CA HIS A 209 -8.87 -7.28 17.78
C HIS A 209 -9.03 -7.99 16.43
N LEU A 210 -8.58 -9.25 16.34
CA LEU A 210 -8.75 -10.06 15.14
C LEU A 210 -10.23 -10.38 14.85
N SER A 211 -11.01 -10.68 15.89
CA SER A 211 -12.43 -11.05 15.76
C SER A 211 -13.34 -9.88 15.35
N TYR A 212 -12.91 -8.64 15.59
CA TYR A 212 -13.64 -7.42 15.20
C TYR A 212 -13.01 -6.69 14.01
N SER A 213 -12.03 -7.31 13.35
CA SER A 213 -11.36 -6.72 12.18
C SER A 213 -12.34 -6.52 11.02
N GLN A 214 -12.11 -5.46 10.24
CA GLN A 214 -12.77 -5.22 8.96
C GLN A 214 -11.87 -5.59 7.76
N SER A 215 -10.70 -6.17 8.02
CA SER A 215 -9.71 -6.52 7.01
C SER A 215 -10.08 -7.79 6.25
N THR A 216 -9.81 -7.80 4.94
CA THR A 216 -9.78 -9.02 4.12
C THR A 216 -8.40 -9.67 4.16
N TYR A 217 -7.35 -8.88 4.33
CA TYR A 217 -5.97 -9.34 4.42
C TYR A 217 -5.28 -8.73 5.64
N ILE A 218 -4.70 -9.59 6.49
CA ILE A 218 -3.92 -9.18 7.66
C ILE A 218 -2.54 -9.83 7.56
N LYS A 219 -1.49 -9.03 7.72
CA LYS A 219 -0.13 -9.52 7.91
C LYS A 219 0.47 -8.92 9.17
N VAL A 220 1.02 -9.76 10.04
CA VAL A 220 1.68 -9.35 11.27
C VAL A 220 3.11 -9.90 11.26
N HIS A 221 4.09 -9.01 11.35
CA HIS A 221 5.50 -9.36 11.55
C HIS A 221 5.80 -9.30 13.04
N GLY A 222 6.24 -10.41 13.64
CA GLY A 222 6.48 -10.47 15.09
C GLY A 222 5.16 -10.53 15.87
N SER A 223 4.49 -11.69 15.80
CA SER A 223 3.18 -11.84 16.44
C SER A 223 3.29 -12.05 17.95
N ASN A 224 2.74 -11.12 18.73
CA ASN A 224 2.45 -11.31 20.15
C ASN A 224 1.17 -12.15 20.40
N VAL A 225 0.41 -12.47 19.35
CA VAL A 225 -0.77 -13.32 19.45
C VAL A 225 -0.31 -14.72 19.84
N THR A 226 -0.72 -15.17 21.03
CA THR A 226 -0.35 -16.49 21.56
C THR A 226 -1.14 -17.61 20.89
N SER A 227 -0.67 -18.87 21.02
CA SER A 227 -1.45 -20.06 20.61
C SER A 227 -2.88 -20.04 21.16
N SER A 228 -3.03 -19.63 22.43
CA SER A 228 -4.33 -19.51 23.10
C SER A 228 -5.19 -18.40 22.50
N GLY A 229 -4.59 -17.24 22.17
CA GLY A 229 -5.29 -16.17 21.47
C GLY A 229 -5.78 -16.62 20.09
N LEU A 230 -4.93 -17.29 19.32
CA LEU A 230 -5.33 -17.82 18.01
C LEU A 230 -6.40 -18.91 18.13
N ASN A 231 -6.31 -19.80 19.12
CA ASN A 231 -7.36 -20.79 19.41
C ASN A 231 -8.72 -20.13 19.72
N GLN A 232 -8.72 -19.05 20.50
CA GLN A 232 -9.94 -18.30 20.83
C GLN A 232 -10.53 -17.63 19.59
N PHE A 233 -9.68 -17.01 18.76
CA PHE A 233 -10.11 -16.48 17.47
C PHE A 233 -10.73 -17.59 16.59
N LEU A 234 -10.08 -18.73 16.43
CA LEU A 234 -10.59 -19.83 15.59
C LEU A 234 -11.94 -20.36 16.10
N LYS A 235 -12.09 -20.53 17.42
CA LYS A 235 -13.37 -20.93 18.02
C LYS A 235 -14.47 -19.89 17.80
N SER A 236 -14.13 -18.60 17.83
CA SER A 236 -15.05 -17.52 17.50
C SER A 236 -15.45 -17.56 16.02
N TRP A 237 -14.48 -17.75 15.14
CA TRP A 237 -14.67 -17.80 13.69
C TRP A 237 -15.53 -19.00 13.29
N ILE A 238 -15.27 -20.20 13.81
CA ILE A 238 -16.07 -21.42 13.51
C ILE A 238 -17.56 -21.22 13.84
N ARG A 239 -17.87 -20.47 14.90
CA ARG A 239 -19.23 -20.20 15.38
C ARG A 239 -19.92 -19.03 14.68
N ASP A 240 -19.37 -18.56 13.57
CA ASP A 240 -19.82 -17.37 12.83
C ASP A 240 -19.87 -16.09 13.67
N ARG A 241 -18.92 -15.91 14.60
CA ARG A 241 -18.80 -14.72 15.46
C ARG A 241 -17.58 -13.85 15.13
N ALA A 242 -16.91 -14.12 14.02
CA ALA A 242 -15.73 -13.39 13.54
C ALA A 242 -15.95 -12.93 12.08
N PRO A 243 -15.07 -12.10 11.50
CA PRO A 243 -15.36 -11.38 10.25
C PRO A 243 -15.55 -12.33 9.07
N LYS A 244 -16.65 -12.16 8.33
CA LYS A 244 -16.98 -12.95 7.12
C LYS A 244 -16.12 -12.58 5.91
N ASN A 245 -15.61 -11.36 5.89
CA ASN A 245 -14.83 -10.82 4.78
C ASN A 245 -13.34 -11.16 4.89
N LEU A 246 -12.89 -11.76 5.99
CA LEU A 246 -11.51 -12.18 6.15
C LEU A 246 -11.17 -13.27 5.14
N GLU A 247 -10.18 -13.00 4.29
CA GLU A 247 -9.69 -13.96 3.29
C GLU A 247 -8.36 -14.56 3.73
N VAL A 248 -7.48 -13.76 4.34
CA VAL A 248 -6.10 -14.18 4.64
C VAL A 248 -5.60 -13.50 5.92
N MET A 249 -4.97 -14.29 6.78
CA MET A 249 -4.07 -13.80 7.82
C MET A 249 -2.71 -14.47 7.72
N VAL A 250 -1.65 -13.70 7.87
CA VAL A 250 -0.26 -14.17 7.94
C VAL A 250 0.37 -13.66 9.23
N PHE A 251 0.85 -14.58 10.06
CA PHE A 251 1.66 -14.28 11.24
C PHE A 251 3.08 -14.77 10.98
N GLU A 252 4.02 -13.85 10.81
CA GLU A 252 5.45 -14.15 10.74
C GLU A 252 6.05 -14.14 12.16
N ASP A 253 7.11 -14.93 12.35
CA ASP A 253 7.79 -15.12 13.63
C ASP A 253 6.86 -15.52 14.80
N PHE A 254 5.82 -16.29 14.49
CA PHE A 254 4.85 -16.79 15.46
C PHE A 254 5.52 -17.78 16.44
N ILE A 255 5.36 -17.48 17.74
CA ILE A 255 5.84 -18.34 18.83
C ILE A 255 4.64 -19.04 19.45
N GLY A 256 4.47 -20.31 19.13
CA GLY A 256 3.39 -21.13 19.69
C GLY A 256 3.39 -22.55 19.14
N THR A 257 2.40 -23.35 19.54
CA THR A 257 2.33 -24.78 19.19
C THR A 257 1.04 -25.12 18.47
N LYS A 258 1.13 -26.09 17.55
CA LYS A 258 -0.01 -26.57 16.76
C LYS A 258 -1.08 -27.18 17.67
N GLU A 259 -0.64 -27.89 18.69
CA GLU A 259 -1.48 -28.60 19.67
C GLU A 259 -2.37 -27.62 20.44
N GLU A 260 -1.81 -26.50 20.89
CA GLU A 260 -2.57 -25.47 21.61
C GLU A 260 -3.54 -24.72 20.69
N ILE A 261 -3.10 -24.36 19.48
CA ILE A 261 -3.94 -23.66 18.49
C ILE A 261 -5.20 -24.46 18.18
N PHE A 262 -5.09 -25.78 18.05
CA PHE A 262 -6.21 -26.65 17.68
C PHE A 262 -6.93 -27.33 18.85
N LYS A 263 -6.56 -27.01 20.10
CA LYS A 263 -7.16 -27.63 21.28
C LYS A 263 -8.68 -27.44 21.31
N GLY A 264 -9.42 -28.54 21.20
CA GLY A 264 -10.88 -28.58 21.21
C GLY A 264 -11.53 -28.04 19.93
N ILE A 265 -10.81 -28.03 18.81
CA ILE A 265 -11.33 -27.72 17.48
C ILE A 265 -11.36 -29.02 16.67
N LYS A 266 -12.48 -29.30 15.99
CA LYS A 266 -12.56 -30.39 15.03
C LYS A 266 -11.75 -30.00 13.79
N THR A 267 -10.72 -30.77 13.50
CA THR A 267 -9.81 -30.52 12.38
C THR A 267 -9.74 -31.73 11.47
N SER A 268 -9.36 -31.50 10.21
CA SER A 268 -8.96 -32.55 9.29
C SER A 268 -7.54 -32.29 8.81
N THR A 269 -6.74 -33.37 8.73
CA THR A 269 -5.47 -33.39 8.01
C THR A 269 -5.56 -34.20 6.72
N ASP A 270 -6.69 -34.89 6.53
CA ASP A 270 -6.98 -35.49 5.24
C ASP A 270 -7.07 -34.33 4.28
N ASN A 271 -6.09 -34.25 3.37
CA ASN A 271 -6.25 -33.48 2.17
C ASN A 271 -7.56 -33.97 1.56
N LEU A 272 -8.65 -33.23 1.78
CA LEU A 272 -9.85 -33.32 0.94
C LEU A 272 -9.31 -33.53 -0.45
N LYS A 273 -9.69 -34.62 -1.13
CA LYS A 273 -9.08 -35.03 -2.41
C LYS A 273 -9.10 -33.83 -3.38
N LEU A 274 -8.06 -33.00 -3.31
CA LEU A 274 -7.86 -31.72 -4.00
C LEU A 274 -7.26 -32.08 -5.36
N THR A 275 -7.92 -33.01 -6.05
CA THR A 275 -7.52 -33.54 -7.36
C THR A 275 -7.88 -32.56 -8.49
N GLY A 276 -8.60 -31.48 -8.18
CA GLY A 276 -8.90 -30.39 -9.10
C GLY A 276 -7.69 -29.51 -9.38
N SER A 277 -7.58 -29.02 -10.62
CA SER A 277 -6.64 -27.97 -10.99
C SER A 277 -7.04 -26.66 -10.34
N PHE A 278 -6.29 -26.24 -9.32
CA PHE A 278 -6.45 -24.95 -8.65
C PHE A 278 -6.58 -23.81 -9.67
N ARG A 279 -7.60 -22.95 -9.50
CA ARG A 279 -7.53 -21.62 -10.11
C ARG A 279 -6.40 -20.86 -9.44
N LYS A 280 -5.51 -20.32 -10.26
CA LYS A 280 -4.25 -19.71 -9.87
C LYS A 280 -4.53 -18.41 -9.12
N ASP A 281 -4.82 -18.48 -7.83
CA ASP A 281 -4.80 -17.29 -6.98
C ASP A 281 -3.34 -16.81 -6.86
N GLN A 282 -3.11 -15.58 -7.32
CA GLN A 282 -1.77 -14.97 -7.39
C GLN A 282 -1.12 -14.80 -6.01
N VAL A 283 -1.87 -14.92 -4.92
CA VAL A 283 -1.38 -14.57 -3.57
C VAL A 283 -0.51 -15.66 -2.94
N PHE A 284 -0.77 -16.95 -3.19
CA PHE A 284 -0.04 -18.04 -2.53
C PHE A 284 0.46 -19.18 -3.43
N GLY A 285 0.17 -19.12 -4.73
CA GLY A 285 0.51 -20.19 -5.67
C GLY A 285 -0.18 -21.53 -5.34
N SER A 286 -0.15 -22.47 -6.28
CA SER A 286 -0.80 -23.78 -6.12
C SER A 286 -0.16 -24.66 -5.04
N GLU A 287 1.04 -24.32 -4.56
CA GLU A 287 1.76 -25.11 -3.56
C GLU A 287 1.23 -24.92 -2.14
N PHE A 288 0.71 -23.74 -1.81
CA PHE A 288 0.22 -23.43 -0.47
C PHE A 288 -0.85 -24.43 0.00
N TRP A 289 -1.77 -24.77 -0.90
CA TRP A 289 -2.92 -25.62 -0.63
C TRP A 289 -2.62 -27.12 -0.66
N LYS A 290 -1.50 -27.54 -1.24
CA LYS A 290 -1.13 -28.96 -1.42
C LYS A 290 -0.09 -29.45 -0.41
N ARG A 291 0.47 -28.56 0.42
CA ARG A 291 1.60 -28.91 1.29
C ARG A 291 1.18 -29.79 2.47
N ALA A 292 1.95 -30.86 2.66
CA ALA A 292 1.86 -31.74 3.83
C ALA A 292 2.00 -30.93 5.13
N GLY A 293 1.11 -31.19 6.10
CA GLY A 293 1.11 -30.54 7.41
C GLY A 293 0.08 -29.43 7.62
N SER A 294 -0.59 -28.99 6.55
CA SER A 294 -1.72 -28.06 6.62
C SER A 294 -2.93 -28.68 7.34
N VAL A 295 -3.71 -27.84 8.02
CA VAL A 295 -4.91 -28.23 8.77
C VAL A 295 -6.13 -27.56 8.19
N TYR A 296 -7.19 -28.33 8.01
CA TYR A 296 -8.47 -27.85 7.50
C TYR A 296 -9.47 -27.69 8.63
N ILE A 297 -10.20 -26.58 8.60
CA ILE A 297 -11.31 -26.26 9.50
C ILE A 297 -12.51 -25.86 8.66
N GLU A 298 -13.68 -26.33 9.07
CA GLU A 298 -14.97 -25.97 8.53
C GLU A 298 -15.72 -25.08 9.54
N ARG A 299 -16.30 -23.99 9.04
CA ARG A 299 -17.21 -23.11 9.77
C ARG A 299 -18.63 -23.65 9.66
N ASP A 300 -19.49 -23.28 10.61
CA ASP A 300 -20.88 -23.76 10.68
C ASP A 300 -21.73 -23.42 9.43
N ASP A 301 -21.29 -22.49 8.57
CA ASP A 301 -21.97 -22.08 7.34
C ASP A 301 -21.28 -22.54 6.04
N TYR A 302 -20.48 -23.61 6.10
CA TYR A 302 -19.74 -24.19 4.95
C TYR A 302 -18.67 -23.25 4.35
N LEU A 303 -18.19 -22.29 5.14
CA LEU A 303 -16.94 -21.60 4.85
C LEU A 303 -15.76 -22.40 5.38
N TYR A 304 -14.69 -22.53 4.59
CA TYR A 304 -13.54 -23.34 4.94
C TYR A 304 -12.32 -22.47 5.21
N ALA A 305 -11.42 -22.97 6.04
CA ALA A 305 -10.12 -22.38 6.24
C ALA A 305 -9.01 -23.43 6.20
N THR A 306 -7.91 -23.08 5.57
CA THR A 306 -6.65 -23.84 5.62
C THR A 306 -5.64 -23.08 6.46
N ILE A 307 -5.07 -23.78 7.43
CA ILE A 307 -4.01 -23.25 8.28
C ILE A 307 -2.71 -23.99 7.98
N SER A 308 -1.70 -23.23 7.53
CA SER A 308 -0.40 -23.74 7.14
C SER A 308 0.68 -23.19 8.07
N PHE A 309 1.59 -24.07 8.49
CA PHE A 309 2.78 -23.71 9.26
C PHE A 309 3.98 -23.82 8.32
N GLN A 310 4.59 -22.68 7.97
CA GLN A 310 5.69 -22.60 7.02
C GLN A 310 6.98 -22.11 7.67
N PHE A 311 8.10 -22.61 7.15
CA PHE A 311 9.45 -22.13 7.48
C PHE A 311 9.70 -21.97 9.00
N GLY A 312 9.18 -22.91 9.80
CA GLY A 312 9.38 -23.00 11.25
C GLY A 312 8.61 -21.99 12.11
N ARG A 313 8.28 -20.78 11.62
CA ARG A 313 7.64 -19.72 12.42
C ARG A 313 6.58 -18.88 11.69
N THR A 314 6.18 -19.25 10.48
CA THR A 314 5.09 -18.56 9.78
C THR A 314 3.80 -19.34 9.91
N VAL A 315 2.73 -18.70 10.37
CA VAL A 315 1.37 -19.27 10.39
C VAL A 315 0.51 -18.50 9.41
N ILE A 316 -0.12 -19.23 8.48
CA ILE A 316 -1.02 -18.65 7.49
C ILE A 316 -2.40 -19.25 7.71
N PHE A 317 -3.41 -18.40 7.85
CA PHE A 317 -4.83 -18.75 7.86
C PHE A 317 -5.44 -18.21 6.56
N ALA A 318 -5.93 -19.10 5.70
CA ALA A 318 -6.52 -18.72 4.42
C ALA A 318 -7.93 -19.28 4.31
N VAL A 319 -8.88 -18.41 4.00
CA VAL A 319 -10.32 -18.69 3.94
C VAL A 319 -10.75 -18.92 2.50
N TRP A 320 -11.63 -19.89 2.28
CA TRP A 320 -12.08 -20.27 0.95
C TRP A 320 -13.46 -20.92 0.97
N THR A 321 -14.10 -20.93 -0.20
CA THR A 321 -15.30 -21.73 -0.50
C THR A 321 -14.96 -22.77 -1.56
N TYR A 322 -15.74 -23.84 -1.66
CA TYR A 322 -15.58 -24.83 -2.73
C TYR A 322 -15.60 -24.15 -4.12
N GLU A 323 -16.55 -23.25 -4.35
CA GLU A 323 -16.68 -22.47 -5.59
C GLU A 323 -15.41 -21.67 -5.92
N LYS A 324 -14.83 -20.96 -4.93
CA LYS A 324 -13.61 -20.17 -5.14
C LYS A 324 -12.41 -21.04 -5.55
N LEU A 325 -12.28 -22.23 -4.95
CA LEU A 325 -11.13 -23.10 -5.19
C LEU A 325 -11.25 -24.00 -6.41
N PHE A 326 -12.46 -24.48 -6.71
CA PHE A 326 -12.70 -25.49 -7.74
C PHE A 326 -13.51 -24.97 -8.94
N GLY A 327 -14.10 -23.77 -8.85
CA GLY A 327 -15.03 -23.24 -9.83
C GLY A 327 -16.46 -23.73 -9.59
N GLU A 328 -17.44 -23.07 -10.22
CA GLU A 328 -18.72 -23.70 -10.51
C GLU A 328 -18.50 -24.78 -11.59
N ASP A 329 -19.21 -25.91 -11.49
CA ASP A 329 -19.34 -26.85 -12.61
C ASP A 329 -19.99 -26.17 -13.83
#